data_AF-A0A7X5QPP7-F1
#
_entry.id   AF-A0A7X5QPP7-F1
#
_cell.length_a   1.000
_cell.length_b   1.000
_cell.length_c   1.000
_cell.angle_alpha   90.00
_cell.angle_beta   90.00
_cell.angle_gamma   90.00
#
_symmetry.space_group_name_H-M   'P 1'
#
loop_
_entity.id
_entity.type
_entity.pdbx_description
1 polymer ?
#
loop_
_entity_poly.entity_id
_entity_poly.type
_entity_poly.pdbx_seq_one_letter_code
_entity_poly.pdbx_strand_id
1 'polypeptide(L)'
;MSHKNDFKAFSISNNANVISQEKYEQNQGLQTGFSPENVPTHLLNKVLRQSSTISSVVADFIATGSGNDVLDDGNVAKLTDQLNKAIGQKITADIPSASLTQKGVVQLTNVIGNSDTLAATQKLVQEVINSLREEINIPVGSPIPWPLPHPPFGYFICNGSPFNKLQYPKLAEAYPGGRLPDLRGEFIRGWDDGRGADQGRALLTWQESTLLAQFIGNWASEGGAQEILNNDGISTSKAGYLRHNVSSPSKSGVNYLRFRPRNVAFNYIVRAA
;
A
#
# COMPACT_ATOMS: atom_id res chain seq x y z
N MET A 1 -0.29 0.71 53.18
CA MET A 1 0.63 0.72 54.35
C MET A 1 1.94 1.33 53.86
N SER A 2 2.55 2.24 54.62
CA SER A 2 3.86 2.80 54.23
C SER A 2 4.93 1.74 54.47
N HIS A 3 5.67 1.37 53.42
CA HIS A 3 6.83 0.49 53.55
C HIS A 3 7.98 1.25 54.25
N LYS A 4 8.79 0.52 55.02
CA LYS A 4 9.91 1.06 55.79
C LYS A 4 11.13 1.24 54.88
N ASN A 5 11.76 2.40 54.93
CA ASN A 5 13.07 2.67 54.33
C ASN A 5 14.08 2.98 55.43
N ASP A 6 15.13 2.20 55.58
CA ASP A 6 16.18 2.41 56.59
C ASP A 6 17.32 3.32 56.13
N PHE A 7 17.45 3.60 54.83
CA PHE A 7 18.42 4.56 54.31
C PHE A 7 17.90 5.99 54.51
N LYS A 8 18.45 6.70 55.49
CA LYS A 8 17.97 8.03 55.88
C LYS A 8 18.81 9.16 55.31
N ALA A 9 18.16 10.22 54.86
CA ALA A 9 18.82 11.46 54.49
C ALA A 9 19.41 12.16 55.73
N PHE A 10 20.70 12.51 55.67
CA PHE A 10 21.43 13.17 56.75
C PHE A 10 21.34 14.70 56.64
N SER A 11 21.10 15.40 57.77
CA SER A 11 21.25 16.86 57.86
C SER A 11 20.41 17.68 56.85
N ILE A 12 19.13 17.30 56.70
CA ILE A 12 18.18 17.92 55.75
C ILE A 12 17.42 19.14 56.30
N SER A 13 17.63 19.53 57.55
CA SER A 13 16.93 20.67 58.15
C SER A 13 17.45 22.02 57.60
N ASN A 14 16.60 23.05 57.67
CA ASN A 14 16.96 24.40 57.18
C ASN A 14 18.17 25.01 57.90
N ASN A 15 18.43 24.59 59.14
CA ASN A 15 19.56 25.06 59.97
C ASN A 15 20.69 24.02 60.07
N ALA A 16 20.78 23.11 59.10
CA ALA A 16 21.81 22.09 59.04
C ALA A 16 23.23 22.70 59.03
N ASN A 17 24.14 22.10 59.79
CA ASN A 17 25.56 22.49 59.81
C ASN A 17 26.27 22.01 58.53
N VAL A 18 25.97 22.67 57.41
CA VAL A 18 26.47 22.36 56.07
C VAL A 18 26.91 23.63 55.36
N ILE A 19 27.92 23.52 54.51
CA ILE A 19 28.36 24.65 53.69
C ILE A 19 27.31 25.01 52.60
N SER A 20 27.27 26.29 52.19
CA SER A 20 26.42 26.73 51.07
C SER A 20 26.83 26.02 49.77
N GLN A 21 25.88 25.91 48.83
CA GLN A 21 26.15 25.24 47.55
C GLN A 21 27.28 25.93 46.77
N GLU A 22 27.24 27.26 46.70
CA GLU A 22 28.26 28.07 46.01
C GLU A 22 29.68 27.83 46.55
N LYS A 23 29.85 27.86 47.88
CA LYS A 23 31.16 27.61 48.51
C LYS A 23 31.62 26.15 48.37
N TYR A 24 30.68 25.21 48.26
CA TYR A 24 30.99 23.81 48.01
C TYR A 24 31.57 23.62 46.61
N GLU A 25 30.92 24.19 45.59
CA GLU A 25 31.32 24.09 44.19
C GLU A 25 32.69 24.73 43.90
N GLN A 26 33.08 25.73 44.68
CA GLN A 26 34.39 26.38 44.60
C GLN A 26 35.52 25.58 45.29
N ASN A 27 35.20 24.51 46.02
CA ASN A 27 36.20 23.75 46.77
C ASN A 27 36.99 22.80 45.85
N GLN A 28 38.32 22.93 45.80
CA GLN A 28 39.19 22.07 44.98
C GLN A 28 39.12 20.58 45.36
N GLY A 29 38.78 20.27 46.62
CA GLY A 29 38.62 18.91 47.11
C GLY A 29 37.47 18.13 46.46
N LEU A 30 36.58 18.79 45.70
CA LEU A 30 35.62 18.11 44.83
C LEU A 30 36.30 17.29 43.72
N GLN A 31 37.45 17.76 43.23
CA GLN A 31 38.16 17.11 42.13
C GLN A 31 39.20 16.11 42.63
N THR A 32 39.89 16.46 43.72
CA THR A 32 41.06 15.71 44.21
C THR A 32 40.82 14.97 45.53
N GLY A 33 39.62 15.08 46.11
CA GLY A 33 39.32 14.59 47.46
C GLY A 33 39.79 15.54 48.56
N PHE A 34 39.38 15.26 49.80
CA PHE A 34 39.77 16.05 50.96
C PHE A 34 41.22 15.78 51.38
N SER A 35 41.90 16.82 51.90
CA SER A 35 43.23 16.70 52.51
C SER A 35 43.21 15.64 53.63
N PRO A 36 44.25 14.79 53.76
CA PRO A 36 44.37 13.81 54.84
C PRO A 36 44.31 14.44 56.23
N GLU A 37 44.73 15.71 56.34
CA GLU A 37 44.73 16.46 57.58
C GLU A 37 43.70 17.59 57.51
N ASN A 38 42.76 17.57 58.47
CA ASN A 38 41.82 18.63 58.79
C ASN A 38 40.70 18.92 57.77
N VAL A 39 39.65 18.07 57.74
CA VAL A 39 38.42 18.32 56.96
C VAL A 39 37.40 19.11 57.80
N PRO A 40 36.98 20.32 57.38
CA PRO A 40 35.96 21.06 58.10
C PRO A 40 34.64 20.29 58.17
N THR A 41 34.04 20.18 59.36
CA THR A 41 32.84 19.36 59.59
C THR A 41 31.65 19.78 58.73
N HIS A 42 31.47 21.08 58.47
CA HIS A 42 30.39 21.59 57.61
C HIS A 42 30.59 21.23 56.13
N LEU A 43 31.84 21.00 55.71
CA LEU A 43 32.18 20.50 54.37
C LEU A 43 31.94 18.99 54.28
N LEU A 44 32.39 18.22 55.28
CA LEU A 44 32.10 16.78 55.37
C LEU A 44 30.59 16.51 55.41
N ASN A 45 29.85 17.26 56.23
CA ASN A 45 28.40 17.16 56.33
C ASN A 45 27.70 17.42 55.00
N LYS A 46 28.26 18.28 54.13
CA LYS A 46 27.71 18.54 52.80
C LYS A 46 27.80 17.32 51.90
N VAL A 47 28.94 16.63 51.89
CA VAL A 47 29.14 15.37 51.14
C VAL A 47 28.19 14.30 51.65
N LEU A 48 28.19 14.07 52.97
CA LEU A 48 27.32 13.07 53.61
C LEU A 48 25.85 13.37 53.35
N ARG A 49 25.44 14.63 53.40
CA ARG A 49 24.07 15.03 53.05
C ARG A 49 23.74 14.71 51.60
N GLN A 50 24.58 15.09 50.64
CA GLN A 50 24.28 14.84 49.22
C GLN A 50 24.17 13.34 48.92
N SER A 51 25.09 12.52 49.43
CA SER A 51 25.07 11.07 49.21
C SER A 51 23.90 10.36 49.91
N SER A 52 23.65 10.69 51.18
CA SER A 52 22.55 10.09 51.95
C SER A 52 21.17 10.53 51.47
N THR A 53 21.01 11.77 51.00
CA THR A 53 19.74 12.22 50.40
C THR A 53 19.41 11.43 49.14
N ILE A 54 20.38 11.24 48.23
CA ILE A 54 20.16 10.42 47.03
C ILE A 54 19.86 8.96 47.42
N SER A 55 20.62 8.40 48.37
CA SER A 55 20.38 7.02 48.85
C SER A 55 18.97 6.86 49.44
N SER A 56 18.52 7.81 50.26
CA SER A 56 17.17 7.83 50.83
C SER A 56 16.08 7.91 49.76
N VAL A 57 16.26 8.77 48.75
CA VAL A 57 15.29 8.90 47.64
C VAL A 57 15.20 7.62 46.82
N VAL A 58 16.34 7.00 46.50
CA VAL A 58 16.38 5.74 45.77
C VAL A 58 15.75 4.62 46.60
N ALA A 59 16.05 4.53 47.89
CA ALA A 59 15.47 3.53 48.77
C ALA A 59 13.97 3.71 48.97
N ASP A 60 13.46 4.95 49.04
CA ASP A 60 12.02 5.24 49.05
C ASP A 60 11.34 4.81 47.74
N PHE A 61 11.99 5.06 46.60
CA PHE A 61 11.51 4.58 45.30
C PHE A 61 11.43 3.05 45.27
N ILE A 62 12.47 2.36 45.76
CA ILE A 62 12.50 0.89 45.85
C ILE A 62 11.42 0.37 46.80
N ALA A 63 11.26 0.96 47.98
CA ALA A 63 10.27 0.51 48.97
C ALA A 63 8.85 0.64 48.43
N THR A 64 8.55 1.81 47.84
CA THR A 64 7.25 2.10 47.23
C THR A 64 6.97 1.20 46.02
N GLY A 65 7.94 1.08 45.10
CA GLY A 65 7.75 0.35 43.84
C GLY A 65 7.90 -1.16 43.97
N SER A 66 8.56 -1.69 45.01
CA SER A 66 8.67 -3.14 45.23
C SER A 66 7.56 -3.68 46.13
N GLY A 67 6.90 -2.81 46.89
CA GLY A 67 5.89 -3.16 47.89
C GLY A 67 6.48 -3.84 49.13
N ASN A 68 7.76 -3.63 49.41
CA ASN A 68 8.52 -4.27 50.48
C ASN A 68 9.38 -3.26 51.23
N ASP A 69 9.75 -3.59 52.47
CA ASP A 69 10.70 -2.78 53.24
C ASP A 69 12.11 -2.85 52.65
N VAL A 70 12.82 -1.73 52.72
CA VAL A 70 14.22 -1.58 52.31
C VAL A 70 15.06 -1.37 53.56
N LEU A 71 15.76 -2.43 53.98
CA LEU A 71 16.53 -2.48 55.22
C LEU A 71 18.02 -2.22 54.95
N ASP A 72 18.71 -1.57 55.88
CA ASP A 72 20.16 -1.41 55.86
C ASP A 72 20.83 -2.62 56.55
N ASP A 73 20.74 -3.79 55.92
CA ASP A 73 21.24 -5.08 56.43
C ASP A 73 22.44 -5.62 55.62
N GLY A 74 22.95 -4.84 54.67
CA GLY A 74 24.05 -5.22 53.78
C GLY A 74 23.69 -6.24 52.68
N ASN A 75 22.41 -6.63 52.53
CA ASN A 75 21.99 -7.60 51.51
C ASN A 75 21.79 -6.95 50.13
N VAL A 76 22.89 -6.78 49.39
CA VAL A 76 22.91 -6.14 48.07
C VAL A 76 22.06 -6.89 47.04
N ALA A 77 22.03 -8.23 47.09
CA ALA A 77 21.26 -9.03 46.15
C ALA A 77 19.74 -8.76 46.30
N LYS A 78 19.24 -8.77 47.54
CA LYS A 78 17.84 -8.43 47.84
C LYS A 78 17.51 -7.01 47.39
N LEU A 79 18.39 -6.04 47.66
CA LEU A 79 18.17 -4.65 47.24
C LEU A 79 18.10 -4.51 45.72
N THR A 80 18.92 -5.27 44.99
CA THR A 80 18.93 -5.30 43.52
C THR A 80 17.64 -5.90 42.98
N ASP A 81 17.17 -7.02 43.54
CA ASP A 81 15.89 -7.63 43.16
C ASP A 81 14.71 -6.68 43.42
N GLN A 82 14.72 -5.99 44.56
CA GLN A 82 13.71 -4.99 44.89
C GLN A 82 13.74 -3.79 43.93
N LEU A 83 14.93 -3.31 43.55
CA LEU A 83 15.08 -2.23 42.57
C LEU A 83 14.55 -2.65 41.19
N ASN A 84 14.91 -3.84 40.70
CA ASN A 84 14.41 -4.36 39.43
C ASN A 84 12.88 -4.49 39.43
N LYS A 85 12.32 -4.97 40.55
CA LYS A 85 10.87 -5.06 40.74
C LYS A 85 10.22 -3.66 40.70
N ALA A 86 10.80 -2.69 41.40
CA ALA A 86 10.29 -1.32 41.42
C ALA A 86 10.29 -0.66 40.04
N ILE A 87 11.38 -0.84 39.27
CA ILE A 87 11.47 -0.38 37.88
C ILE A 87 10.41 -1.07 37.01
N GLY A 88 10.29 -2.39 37.09
CA GLY A 88 9.32 -3.16 36.33
C GLY A 88 7.87 -2.72 36.60
N GLN A 89 7.50 -2.55 37.86
CA GLN A 89 6.16 -2.04 38.22
C GLN A 89 5.93 -0.62 37.70
N LYS A 90 6.93 0.25 37.79
CA LYS A 90 6.82 1.64 37.31
C LYS A 90 6.61 1.69 35.80
N ILE A 91 7.34 0.87 35.03
CA ILE A 91 7.18 0.73 33.59
C ILE A 91 5.77 0.24 33.25
N THR A 92 5.28 -0.81 33.90
CA THR A 92 3.94 -1.36 33.61
C THR A 92 2.82 -0.40 33.97
N ALA A 93 2.95 0.38 35.05
CA ALA A 93 1.94 1.34 35.48
C ALA A 93 1.90 2.58 34.58
N ASP A 94 3.06 3.12 34.19
CA ASP A 94 3.15 4.38 33.44
C ASP A 94 3.11 4.16 31.91
N ILE A 95 3.45 2.95 31.43
CA ILE A 95 3.45 2.57 30.01
C ILE A 95 2.47 1.40 29.80
N PRO A 96 1.15 1.69 29.75
CA PRO A 96 0.16 0.64 29.58
C PRO A 96 0.23 0.02 28.17
N SER A 97 -0.49 -1.07 27.97
CA SER A 97 -0.80 -1.54 26.62
C SER A 97 -1.65 -0.50 25.89
N ALA A 98 -1.41 -0.31 24.59
CA ALA A 98 -2.23 0.60 23.82
C ALA A 98 -3.65 0.04 23.64
N SER A 99 -4.61 0.94 23.49
CA SER A 99 -5.99 0.64 23.11
C SER A 99 -6.49 1.70 22.12
N LEU A 100 -7.73 1.56 21.67
CA LEU A 100 -8.36 2.55 20.78
C LEU A 100 -8.47 3.96 21.41
N THR A 101 -8.38 4.08 22.74
CA THR A 101 -8.52 5.34 23.47
C THR A 101 -7.30 5.71 24.32
N GLN A 102 -6.39 4.75 24.57
CA GLN A 102 -5.22 4.94 25.42
C GLN A 102 -3.94 4.68 24.62
N LYS A 103 -3.01 5.63 24.62
CA LYS A 103 -1.66 5.42 24.05
C LYS A 103 -0.88 4.43 24.92
N GLY A 104 -0.07 3.58 24.30
CA GLY A 104 0.72 2.55 24.99
C GLY A 104 1.62 1.73 24.07
N VAL A 105 2.14 0.62 24.57
CA VAL A 105 2.92 -0.36 23.78
C VAL A 105 2.01 -1.36 23.06
N VAL A 106 2.44 -1.83 21.88
CA VAL A 106 1.68 -2.78 21.03
C VAL A 106 2.59 -3.91 20.56
N GLN A 107 2.06 -5.14 20.54
CA GLN A 107 2.74 -6.29 19.97
C GLN A 107 2.47 -6.38 18.45
N LEU A 108 3.51 -6.67 17.67
CA LEU A 108 3.41 -6.83 16.22
C LEU A 108 2.91 -8.23 15.84
N THR A 109 2.17 -8.33 14.73
CA THR A 109 1.73 -9.59 14.13
C THR A 109 2.11 -9.71 12.64
N ASN A 110 2.43 -10.93 12.24
CA ASN A 110 2.63 -11.35 10.86
C ASN A 110 1.56 -12.34 10.37
N VAL A 111 0.45 -12.46 11.11
CA VAL A 111 -0.68 -13.35 10.78
C VAL A 111 -1.95 -12.53 10.62
N ILE A 112 -2.76 -12.86 9.61
CA ILE A 112 -4.09 -12.28 9.40
C ILE A 112 -5.03 -12.79 10.50
N GLY A 113 -5.76 -11.87 11.14
CA GLY A 113 -6.72 -12.19 12.20
C GLY A 113 -7.62 -10.99 12.52
N ASN A 114 -8.35 -11.08 13.62
CA ASN A 114 -9.33 -10.09 14.07
C ASN A 114 -8.97 -9.49 15.44
N SER A 115 -7.67 -9.32 15.72
CA SER A 115 -7.22 -8.76 17.00
C SER A 115 -7.27 -7.24 17.02
N ASP A 116 -7.87 -6.68 18.05
CA ASP A 116 -7.85 -5.23 18.34
C ASP A 116 -6.59 -4.79 19.13
N THR A 117 -5.73 -5.74 19.51
CA THR A 117 -4.56 -5.49 20.39
C THR A 117 -3.21 -5.69 19.69
N LEU A 118 -3.21 -6.14 18.43
CA LEU A 118 -2.00 -6.40 17.65
C LEU A 118 -1.88 -5.40 16.49
N ALA A 119 -0.66 -4.92 16.22
CA ALA A 119 -0.38 -4.11 15.05
C ALA A 119 0.19 -4.95 13.91
N ALA A 120 -0.38 -4.81 12.71
CA ALA A 120 0.10 -5.52 11.53
C ALA A 120 1.51 -5.05 11.14
N THR A 121 2.39 -6.00 10.81
CA THR A 121 3.69 -5.69 10.23
C THR A 121 3.57 -5.17 8.80
N GLN A 122 4.51 -4.35 8.35
CA GLN A 122 4.56 -3.87 6.96
C GLN A 122 4.58 -5.02 5.95
N LYS A 123 5.27 -6.12 6.28
CA LYS A 123 5.31 -7.33 5.43
C LYS A 123 3.93 -7.96 5.26
N LEU A 124 3.19 -8.15 6.37
CA LEU A 124 1.83 -8.67 6.32
C LEU A 124 0.90 -7.78 5.48
N VAL A 125 0.99 -6.45 5.66
CA VAL A 125 0.22 -5.49 4.86
C VAL A 125 0.57 -5.62 3.37
N GLN A 126 1.85 -5.79 3.03
CA GLN A 126 2.28 -5.96 1.63
C GLN A 126 1.76 -7.26 1.02
N GLU A 127 1.75 -8.37 1.77
CA GLU A 127 1.22 -9.66 1.33
C GLU A 127 -0.29 -9.58 1.07
N VAL A 128 -1.05 -8.95 1.98
CA VAL A 128 -2.50 -8.71 1.80
C VAL A 128 -2.76 -7.83 0.58
N ILE A 129 -2.01 -6.73 0.40
CA ILE A 129 -2.14 -5.86 -0.78
C ILE A 129 -1.85 -6.64 -2.07
N ASN A 130 -0.85 -7.52 -2.07
CA ASN A 130 -0.52 -8.32 -3.24
C ASN A 130 -1.63 -9.32 -3.58
N SER A 131 -2.18 -10.01 -2.57
CA SER A 131 -3.33 -10.90 -2.74
C SER A 131 -4.55 -10.16 -3.30
N LEU A 132 -4.90 -8.99 -2.74
CA LEU A 132 -6.01 -8.17 -3.25
C LEU A 132 -5.76 -7.66 -4.68
N ARG A 133 -4.51 -7.39 -5.07
CA ARG A 133 -4.16 -6.99 -6.44
C ARG A 133 -4.29 -8.13 -7.44
N GLU A 134 -4.11 -9.38 -7.01
CA GLU A 134 -4.41 -10.55 -7.84
C GLU A 134 -5.93 -10.75 -8.01
N GLU A 135 -6.73 -10.33 -7.03
CA GLU A 135 -8.19 -10.39 -7.07
C GLU A 135 -8.88 -9.25 -7.85
N ILE A 136 -8.16 -8.29 -8.43
CA ILE A 136 -8.78 -7.30 -9.34
C ILE A 136 -9.22 -8.04 -10.61
N ASN A 137 -10.51 -8.37 -10.64
CA ASN A 137 -11.19 -9.39 -11.44
C ASN A 137 -11.13 -9.25 -12.99
N ILE A 138 -10.34 -8.33 -13.54
CA ILE A 138 -10.18 -8.12 -14.97
C ILE A 138 -8.68 -8.19 -15.32
N PRO A 139 -8.26 -9.09 -16.24
CA PRO A 139 -6.88 -9.17 -16.66
C PRO A 139 -6.32 -7.82 -17.13
N VAL A 140 -5.10 -7.50 -16.69
CA VAL A 140 -4.42 -6.27 -17.11
C VAL A 140 -4.29 -6.26 -18.63
N GLY A 141 -4.76 -5.19 -19.26
CA GLY A 141 -4.75 -5.02 -20.72
C GLY A 141 -6.11 -5.26 -21.39
N SER A 142 -7.10 -5.81 -20.69
CA SER A 142 -8.46 -5.92 -21.21
C SER A 142 -9.10 -4.53 -21.39
N PRO A 143 -9.70 -4.23 -22.56
CA PRO A 143 -10.50 -3.01 -22.74
C PRO A 143 -11.74 -3.02 -21.84
N ILE A 144 -12.00 -1.92 -21.15
CA ILE A 144 -13.16 -1.75 -20.26
C ILE A 144 -13.94 -0.51 -20.72
N PRO A 145 -15.25 -0.60 -20.99
CA PRO A 145 -16.06 0.57 -21.33
C PRO A 145 -16.17 1.51 -20.13
N TRP A 146 -15.90 2.81 -20.35
CA TRP A 146 -15.93 3.84 -19.31
C TRP A 146 -16.83 5.00 -19.74
N PRO A 147 -17.76 5.48 -18.88
CA PRO A 147 -18.80 6.43 -19.27
C PRO A 147 -18.35 7.90 -19.35
N LEU A 148 -17.14 8.23 -18.88
CA LEU A 148 -16.62 9.61 -18.81
C LEU A 148 -15.43 9.81 -19.77
N PRO A 149 -15.18 11.05 -20.23
CA PRO A 149 -14.09 11.35 -21.17
C PRO A 149 -12.68 11.15 -20.58
N HIS A 150 -12.56 11.12 -19.25
CA HIS A 150 -11.28 10.93 -18.56
C HIS A 150 -11.31 9.63 -17.74
N PRO A 151 -10.30 8.75 -17.90
CA PRO A 151 -10.22 7.54 -17.12
C PRO A 151 -9.85 7.84 -15.66
N PRO A 152 -10.22 6.97 -14.71
CA PRO A 152 -9.75 7.09 -13.34
C PRO A 152 -8.24 6.81 -13.24
N PHE A 153 -7.62 7.16 -12.12
CA PHE A 153 -6.20 6.92 -11.88
C PHE A 153 -5.86 5.44 -12.05
N GLY A 154 -4.76 5.14 -12.74
CA GLY A 154 -4.29 3.77 -13.01
C GLY A 154 -4.83 3.15 -14.30
N TYR A 155 -5.65 3.85 -15.09
CA TYR A 155 -6.18 3.38 -16.36
C TYR A 155 -5.67 4.23 -17.53
N PHE A 156 -5.41 3.57 -18.67
CA PHE A 156 -5.08 4.24 -19.92
C PHE A 156 -6.26 4.26 -20.88
N ILE A 157 -6.32 5.27 -21.74
CA ILE A 157 -7.25 5.31 -22.87
C ILE A 157 -6.66 4.47 -24.02
N CYS A 158 -7.46 3.58 -24.63
CA CYS A 158 -7.08 2.85 -25.84
C CYS A 158 -7.18 3.76 -27.09
N ASN A 159 -6.24 4.70 -27.22
CA ASN A 159 -6.16 5.71 -28.28
C ASN A 159 -4.91 5.56 -29.15
N GLY A 160 -4.26 4.39 -29.12
CA GLY A 160 -3.01 4.16 -29.85
C GLY A 160 -1.74 4.68 -29.16
N SER A 161 -1.83 5.32 -27.99
CA SER A 161 -0.67 5.93 -27.30
C SER A 161 0.38 4.88 -26.87
N PRO A 162 1.67 5.26 -26.86
CA PRO A 162 2.73 4.45 -26.24
C PRO A 162 2.64 4.48 -24.71
N PHE A 163 3.20 3.47 -24.04
CA PHE A 163 3.34 3.43 -22.58
C PHE A 163 4.73 2.93 -22.17
N ASN A 164 5.14 3.23 -20.94
CA ASN A 164 6.42 2.79 -20.40
C ASN A 164 6.34 1.33 -19.90
N LYS A 165 7.01 0.43 -20.60
CA LYS A 165 7.03 -1.01 -20.27
C LYS A 165 7.68 -1.32 -18.92
N LEU A 166 8.65 -0.53 -18.46
CA LEU A 166 9.29 -0.72 -17.15
C LEU A 166 8.34 -0.33 -16.01
N GLN A 167 7.51 0.69 -16.23
CA GLN A 167 6.52 1.13 -15.25
C GLN A 167 5.29 0.21 -15.21
N TYR A 168 4.92 -0.39 -16.34
CA TYR A 168 3.73 -1.24 -16.49
C TYR A 168 4.07 -2.62 -17.09
N PRO A 169 4.82 -3.48 -16.36
CA PRO A 169 5.29 -4.77 -16.88
C PRO A 169 4.15 -5.73 -17.24
N LYS A 170 3.09 -5.83 -16.42
CA LYS A 170 1.91 -6.65 -16.72
C LYS A 170 1.16 -6.18 -17.98
N LEU A 171 1.13 -4.87 -18.23
CA LEU A 171 0.56 -4.32 -19.47
C LEU A 171 1.47 -4.60 -20.68
N ALA A 172 2.78 -4.65 -20.47
CA ALA A 172 3.76 -5.03 -21.50
C ALA A 172 3.68 -6.51 -21.88
N GLU A 173 3.22 -7.39 -20.98
CA GLU A 173 2.90 -8.78 -21.32
C GLU A 173 1.70 -8.85 -22.29
N ALA A 174 0.64 -8.06 -22.03
CA ALA A 174 -0.54 -7.99 -22.90
C ALA A 174 -0.26 -7.27 -24.23
N TYR A 175 0.56 -6.21 -24.21
CA TYR A 175 0.93 -5.41 -25.38
C TYR A 175 2.47 -5.30 -25.52
N PRO A 176 3.16 -6.33 -26.05
CA PRO A 176 4.63 -6.38 -26.12
C PRO A 176 5.28 -5.23 -26.91
N GLY A 177 4.54 -4.65 -27.86
CA GLY A 177 4.97 -3.50 -28.66
C GLY A 177 5.03 -2.18 -27.89
N GLY A 178 4.59 -2.12 -26.63
CA GLY A 178 4.63 -0.91 -25.81
C GLY A 178 3.65 0.18 -26.28
N ARG A 179 2.61 -0.20 -27.02
CA ARG A 179 1.55 0.69 -27.50
C ARG A 179 0.19 0.05 -27.27
N LEU A 180 -0.77 0.89 -26.90
CA LEU A 180 -2.16 0.49 -26.79
C LEU A 180 -2.80 0.37 -28.18
N PRO A 181 -3.87 -0.42 -28.33
CA PRO A 181 -4.71 -0.36 -29.51
C PRO A 181 -5.41 1.01 -29.58
N ASP A 182 -5.74 1.47 -30.79
CA ASP A 182 -6.67 2.59 -30.98
C ASP A 182 -8.07 2.02 -31.22
N LEU A 183 -8.92 2.12 -30.19
CA LEU A 183 -10.28 1.58 -30.21
C LEU A 183 -11.34 2.68 -30.38
N ARG A 184 -10.92 3.91 -30.67
CA ARG A 184 -11.85 5.04 -30.85
C ARG A 184 -12.69 4.82 -32.11
N GLY A 185 -13.99 4.57 -31.93
CA GLY A 185 -14.91 4.31 -33.04
C GLY A 185 -14.83 2.88 -33.60
N GLU A 186 -14.12 1.97 -32.93
CA GLU A 186 -13.98 0.58 -33.34
C GLU A 186 -14.86 -0.35 -32.49
N PHE A 187 -15.46 -1.35 -33.13
CA PHE A 187 -16.10 -2.44 -32.41
C PHE A 187 -15.07 -3.49 -32.02
N ILE A 188 -15.31 -4.17 -30.91
CA ILE A 188 -14.54 -5.37 -30.57
C ILE A 188 -15.23 -6.57 -31.23
N ARG A 189 -14.44 -7.39 -31.92
CA ARG A 189 -14.87 -8.66 -32.51
C ARG A 189 -14.12 -9.82 -31.87
N GLY A 190 -14.81 -10.93 -31.63
CA GLY A 190 -14.19 -12.17 -31.17
C GLY A 190 -13.27 -12.75 -32.24
N TRP A 191 -12.05 -13.09 -31.85
CA TRP A 191 -11.08 -13.76 -32.71
C TRP A 191 -11.57 -15.18 -33.06
N ASP A 192 -11.45 -15.56 -34.33
CA ASP A 192 -12.04 -16.79 -34.87
C ASP A 192 -11.33 -18.07 -34.41
N ASP A 193 -10.02 -18.00 -34.20
CA ASP A 193 -9.17 -19.14 -33.81
C ASP A 193 -9.42 -20.42 -34.64
N GLY A 194 -9.69 -20.26 -35.94
CA GLY A 194 -9.91 -21.38 -36.85
C GLY A 194 -11.32 -22.01 -36.81
N ARG A 195 -12.29 -21.41 -36.11
CA ARG A 195 -13.70 -21.83 -36.14
C ARG A 195 -14.33 -21.71 -37.55
N GLY A 196 -13.83 -20.79 -38.38
CA GLY A 196 -14.26 -20.58 -39.76
C GLY A 196 -15.34 -19.51 -39.94
N ALA A 197 -15.62 -18.70 -38.91
CA ALA A 197 -16.56 -17.57 -38.98
C ALA A 197 -15.89 -16.25 -39.44
N ASP A 198 -14.61 -16.05 -39.11
CA ASP A 198 -13.77 -14.93 -39.58
C ASP A 198 -12.36 -15.45 -39.94
N GLN A 199 -12.31 -16.25 -41.01
CA GLN A 199 -11.13 -17.04 -41.38
C GLN A 199 -9.91 -16.17 -41.71
N GLY A 200 -8.75 -16.56 -41.16
CA GLY A 200 -7.47 -15.89 -41.44
C GLY A 200 -7.25 -14.60 -40.65
N ARG A 201 -8.17 -14.24 -39.75
CA ARG A 201 -8.05 -13.07 -38.89
C ARG A 201 -7.03 -13.31 -37.79
N ALA A 202 -6.12 -12.35 -37.55
CA ALA A 202 -5.19 -12.39 -36.42
C ALA A 202 -5.62 -11.46 -35.28
N LEU A 203 -5.17 -11.74 -34.05
CA LEU A 203 -5.43 -10.89 -32.88
C LEU A 203 -4.93 -9.46 -33.11
N LEU A 204 -5.67 -8.49 -32.57
CA LEU A 204 -5.40 -7.05 -32.62
C LEU A 204 -5.31 -6.44 -34.02
N THR A 205 -5.68 -7.19 -35.06
CA THR A 205 -5.77 -6.64 -36.41
C THR A 205 -7.03 -5.79 -36.56
N TRP A 206 -7.01 -4.81 -37.47
CA TRP A 206 -8.13 -3.92 -37.79
C TRP A 206 -8.82 -4.34 -39.10
N GLN A 207 -10.14 -4.17 -39.21
CA GLN A 207 -10.92 -4.49 -40.40
C GLN A 207 -11.92 -3.36 -40.68
N GLU A 208 -12.02 -2.99 -41.95
CA GLU A 208 -13.03 -2.03 -42.41
C GLU A 208 -14.44 -2.62 -42.28
N SER A 209 -15.43 -1.73 -42.22
CA SER A 209 -16.83 -2.11 -42.32
C SER A 209 -17.15 -2.83 -43.64
N THR A 210 -18.09 -3.77 -43.61
CA THR A 210 -18.69 -4.29 -44.86
C THR A 210 -19.51 -3.21 -45.53
N LEU A 211 -19.28 -3.03 -46.82
CA LEU A 211 -19.92 -2.01 -47.64
C LEU A 211 -20.85 -2.69 -48.64
N LEU A 212 -22.09 -2.23 -48.77
CA LEU A 212 -22.87 -2.43 -49.99
C LEU A 212 -22.56 -1.24 -50.89
N ALA A 213 -21.74 -1.47 -51.92
CA ALA A 213 -21.55 -0.51 -52.99
C ALA A 213 -22.72 -0.64 -53.97
N GLN A 214 -23.39 0.48 -54.26
CA GLN A 214 -24.41 0.52 -55.28
C GLN A 214 -23.80 1.03 -56.58
N PHE A 215 -23.39 0.11 -57.45
CA PHE A 215 -23.08 0.45 -58.84
C PHE A 215 -24.36 0.32 -59.67
N ILE A 216 -25.11 1.39 -59.84
CA ILE A 216 -26.17 1.43 -60.88
C ILE A 216 -25.46 1.60 -62.24
N GLY A 217 -24.79 0.55 -62.70
CA GLY A 217 -23.95 0.62 -63.88
C GLY A 217 -23.40 -0.76 -64.25
N ASN A 218 -23.34 -1.00 -65.56
CA ASN A 218 -23.14 -2.32 -66.13
C ASN A 218 -21.65 -2.69 -66.19
N TRP A 219 -21.22 -3.73 -65.47
CA TRP A 219 -19.97 -4.41 -65.75
C TRP A 219 -20.24 -5.45 -66.85
N ALA A 220 -19.68 -5.25 -68.04
CA ALA A 220 -19.70 -6.21 -69.14
C ALA A 220 -21.08 -6.68 -69.67
N SER A 221 -22.08 -5.80 -69.77
CA SER A 221 -23.40 -6.03 -70.41
C SER A 221 -24.47 -6.72 -69.55
N GLU A 222 -24.22 -7.01 -68.27
CA GLU A 222 -25.15 -7.64 -67.32
C GLU A 222 -25.80 -6.66 -66.30
N GLY A 223 -26.78 -5.85 -66.74
CA GLY A 223 -27.73 -5.18 -65.83
C GLY A 223 -27.15 -4.28 -64.71
N GLY A 224 -27.97 -3.92 -63.73
CA GLY A 224 -27.53 -3.16 -62.54
C GLY A 224 -27.01 -4.11 -61.46
N ALA A 225 -25.82 -3.86 -60.93
CA ALA A 225 -25.16 -4.74 -59.97
C ALA A 225 -25.01 -4.10 -58.59
N GLN A 226 -25.27 -4.88 -57.55
CA GLN A 226 -24.88 -4.53 -56.17
C GLN A 226 -23.62 -5.33 -55.84
N GLU A 227 -22.58 -4.66 -55.36
CA GLU A 227 -21.35 -5.31 -54.91
C GLU A 227 -21.25 -5.21 -53.38
N ILE A 228 -20.90 -6.31 -52.72
CA ILE A 228 -20.62 -6.33 -51.28
C ILE A 228 -19.11 -6.39 -51.08
N LEU A 229 -18.51 -5.25 -50.72
CA LEU A 229 -17.09 -5.13 -50.43
C LEU A 229 -16.81 -5.44 -48.96
N ASN A 230 -15.61 -5.97 -48.67
CA ASN A 230 -15.15 -6.32 -47.32
C ASN A 230 -16.15 -7.23 -46.56
N ASN A 231 -16.77 -8.16 -47.29
CA ASN A 231 -17.65 -9.17 -46.72
C ASN A 231 -16.83 -10.26 -46.01
N ASP A 232 -17.43 -10.90 -45.00
CA ASP A 232 -16.84 -12.05 -44.30
C ASP A 232 -17.14 -13.38 -45.04
N GLY A 233 -17.89 -13.32 -46.16
CA GLY A 233 -18.25 -14.45 -47.01
C GLY A 233 -19.41 -14.14 -47.97
N ILE A 234 -19.36 -14.69 -49.19
CA ILE A 234 -20.45 -14.64 -50.17
C ILE A 234 -20.95 -16.07 -50.41
N SER A 235 -22.24 -16.34 -50.17
CA SER A 235 -22.89 -17.57 -50.63
C SER A 235 -23.33 -17.39 -52.08
N THR A 236 -23.01 -18.36 -52.95
CA THR A 236 -23.61 -18.42 -54.29
C THR A 236 -25.10 -18.75 -54.20
N SER A 237 -25.85 -18.30 -55.22
CA SER A 237 -27.31 -18.38 -55.44
C SER A 237 -28.10 -19.39 -54.58
N LYS A 238 -29.10 -18.90 -53.85
CA LYS A 238 -30.23 -19.68 -53.31
C LYS A 238 -31.55 -19.22 -53.95
N ALA A 239 -32.61 -20.01 -53.89
CA ALA A 239 -33.93 -19.55 -54.36
C ALA A 239 -34.38 -18.32 -53.52
N GLY A 240 -34.81 -17.23 -54.17
CA GLY A 240 -35.37 -16.04 -53.49
C GLY A 240 -34.62 -14.70 -53.62
N TYR A 241 -33.58 -14.58 -54.45
CA TYR A 241 -32.91 -13.29 -54.70
C TYR A 241 -33.56 -12.51 -55.86
N LEU A 242 -33.72 -11.18 -55.70
CA LEU A 242 -34.23 -10.26 -56.72
C LEU A 242 -33.08 -9.76 -57.61
N ARG A 243 -33.23 -9.85 -58.94
CA ARG A 243 -32.41 -9.13 -59.93
C ARG A 243 -33.29 -8.12 -60.67
N HIS A 244 -32.80 -6.90 -60.85
CA HIS A 244 -33.47 -5.85 -61.64
C HIS A 244 -32.78 -5.69 -62.99
N ASN A 245 -33.57 -5.62 -64.06
CA ASN A 245 -33.11 -5.30 -65.40
C ASN A 245 -33.27 -3.78 -65.63
N VAL A 246 -32.24 -3.08 -66.08
CA VAL A 246 -32.25 -1.61 -66.28
C VAL A 246 -31.92 -1.29 -67.73
N SER A 247 -32.75 -0.45 -68.35
CA SER A 247 -32.79 -0.25 -69.81
C SER A 247 -32.04 0.99 -70.34
N SER A 248 -31.55 1.89 -69.47
CA SER A 248 -30.77 3.08 -69.88
C SER A 248 -29.76 3.52 -68.81
N PRO A 249 -28.55 4.00 -69.18
CA PRO A 249 -27.51 4.39 -68.23
C PRO A 249 -27.84 5.69 -67.49
N SER A 250 -27.70 5.69 -66.17
CA SER A 250 -27.67 6.89 -65.32
C SER A 250 -26.36 6.91 -64.51
N LYS A 251 -25.70 8.07 -64.41
CA LYS A 251 -24.38 8.23 -63.75
C LYS A 251 -24.47 8.79 -62.32
N SER A 252 -25.54 8.47 -61.57
CA SER A 252 -25.68 8.92 -60.18
C SER A 252 -26.23 7.81 -59.29
N GLY A 253 -25.50 7.49 -58.22
CA GLY A 253 -25.87 6.51 -57.20
C GLY A 253 -25.16 6.76 -55.87
N VAL A 254 -25.61 6.11 -54.80
CA VAL A 254 -25.01 6.19 -53.45
C VAL A 254 -23.68 5.43 -53.44
N ASN A 255 -22.60 6.07 -52.97
CA ASN A 255 -21.25 5.48 -53.02
C ASN A 255 -21.13 4.17 -52.22
N TYR A 256 -21.68 4.11 -51.00
CA TYR A 256 -21.75 2.87 -50.20
C TYR A 256 -22.65 3.04 -48.97
N LEU A 257 -23.25 1.93 -48.52
CA LEU A 257 -23.87 1.79 -47.20
C LEU A 257 -23.02 0.85 -46.33
N ARG A 258 -22.83 1.18 -45.05
CA ARG A 258 -22.04 0.38 -44.08
C ARG A 258 -23.00 -0.43 -43.21
N PHE A 259 -22.82 -1.75 -43.13
CA PHE A 259 -23.74 -2.64 -42.38
C PHE A 259 -23.08 -3.28 -41.18
N ARG A 260 -21.93 -3.88 -41.40
CA ARG A 260 -21.10 -4.45 -40.34
C ARG A 260 -20.08 -3.40 -39.93
N PRO A 261 -19.96 -3.06 -38.64
CA PRO A 261 -19.05 -2.00 -38.24
C PRO A 261 -17.58 -2.40 -38.42
N ARG A 262 -16.73 -1.39 -38.53
CA ARG A 262 -15.28 -1.53 -38.40
C ARG A 262 -14.93 -2.08 -37.02
N ASN A 263 -13.93 -2.95 -36.98
CA ASN A 263 -13.62 -3.68 -35.76
C ASN A 263 -12.15 -4.07 -35.62
N VAL A 264 -11.78 -4.38 -34.38
CA VAL A 264 -10.50 -4.98 -34.00
C VAL A 264 -10.75 -6.34 -33.36
N ALA A 265 -9.97 -7.35 -33.76
CA ALA A 265 -10.12 -8.71 -33.26
C ALA A 265 -9.48 -8.89 -31.87
N PHE A 266 -10.23 -9.39 -30.90
CA PHE A 266 -9.77 -9.71 -29.54
C PHE A 266 -10.17 -11.13 -29.17
N ASN A 267 -9.39 -11.76 -28.30
CA ASN A 267 -9.78 -13.04 -27.72
C ASN A 267 -10.86 -12.82 -26.65
N TYR A 268 -11.96 -13.56 -26.74
CA TYR A 268 -13.01 -13.54 -25.73
C TYR A 268 -12.73 -14.62 -24.70
N ILE A 269 -12.28 -14.18 -23.53
CA ILE A 269 -11.92 -15.05 -22.42
C ILE A 269 -12.92 -14.90 -21.29
N VAL A 270 -13.11 -15.98 -20.53
CA VAL A 270 -13.88 -15.99 -19.29
C VAL A 270 -12.95 -16.47 -18.18
N ARG A 271 -13.02 -15.83 -17.01
CA ARG A 271 -12.26 -16.27 -15.84
C ARG A 271 -12.84 -17.58 -15.32
N ALA A 272 -11.97 -18.56 -15.06
CA ALA A 272 -12.38 -19.88 -14.60
C ALA A 272 -12.44 -20.01 -13.06
N ALA A 273 -11.60 -19.27 -12.32
CA ALA A 273 -11.58 -19.19 -10.85
C ALA A 273 -10.85 -17.92 -10.43
#